data_AF-A0A1B9H2N4-F1
#
_entry.id   AF-A0A1B9H2N4-F1
#
_cell.length_a   1.000
_cell.length_b   1.000
_cell.length_c   1.000
_cell.angle_alpha   90.00
_cell.angle_beta   90.00
_cell.angle_gamma   90.00
#
_symmetry.space_group_name_H-M   'P 1'
#
loop_
_entity.id
_entity.type
_entity.pdbx_description
1 polymer ?
#
loop_
_entity_poly.entity_id
_entity_poly.type
_entity_poly.pdbx_seq_one_letter_code
_entity_poly.pdbx_strand_id
1 'polypeptide(L)'
;MYETQRIHTQAQRAPQTFVRSFSVSAVKMDLVQDLYVNQLKSYKPAAKSADAHVGSVRTFSAPKAPSAPTLPSDLAAELSKFDAQEPTIGGSAPKAAAAATAEGNESADEYLKFLEQDLPKAEKHH
;
A
#
# COMPACT_ATOMS: atom_id res chain seq x y z
N MET A 1 11.30 -122.05 -6.90
CA MET A 1 10.28 -121.29 -7.65
C MET A 1 10.40 -119.84 -7.23
N TYR A 2 10.78 -118.97 -8.16
CA TYR A 2 10.91 -117.52 -7.95
C TYR A 2 9.62 -116.87 -8.45
N GLU A 3 8.96 -116.09 -7.62
CA GLU A 3 7.88 -115.20 -8.06
C GLU A 3 8.11 -113.82 -7.43
N THR A 4 8.83 -112.96 -8.14
CA THR A 4 9.07 -111.57 -7.77
C THR A 4 7.96 -110.72 -8.36
N GLN A 5 6.95 -110.37 -7.56
CA GLN A 5 5.90 -109.42 -7.95
C GLN A 5 6.49 -108.01 -8.01
N ARG A 6 6.70 -107.47 -9.21
CA ARG A 6 7.09 -106.07 -9.43
C ARG A 6 5.85 -105.18 -9.50
N ILE A 7 5.65 -104.36 -8.47
CA ILE A 7 4.64 -103.30 -8.46
C ILE A 7 5.11 -102.19 -9.40
N HIS A 8 4.37 -101.96 -10.49
CA HIS A 8 4.62 -100.85 -11.42
C HIS A 8 3.73 -99.68 -11.02
N THR A 9 4.29 -98.73 -10.27
CA THR A 9 3.65 -97.44 -10.00
C THR A 9 3.70 -96.58 -11.26
N GLN A 10 2.57 -96.49 -11.97
CA GLN A 10 2.42 -95.46 -13.00
C GLN A 10 2.13 -94.11 -12.35
N ALA A 11 3.03 -93.15 -12.54
CA ALA A 11 2.80 -91.76 -12.16
C ALA A 11 1.80 -91.12 -13.14
N GLN A 12 0.56 -90.87 -12.70
CA GLN A 12 -0.38 -90.07 -13.46
C GLN A 12 0.06 -88.60 -13.44
N ARG A 13 0.33 -88.04 -14.61
CA ARG A 13 0.70 -86.62 -14.77
C ARG A 13 -0.58 -85.79 -14.91
N ALA A 14 -0.84 -84.91 -13.95
CA ALA A 14 -2.00 -84.01 -13.97
C ALA A 14 -1.93 -82.99 -15.12
N PRO A 15 -3.08 -82.58 -15.71
CA PRO A 15 -3.10 -81.58 -16.78
C PRO A 15 -2.66 -80.22 -16.26
N GLN A 16 -1.77 -79.54 -17.00
CA GLN A 16 -1.31 -78.20 -16.68
C GLN A 16 -2.43 -77.20 -17.00
N THR A 17 -3.11 -76.69 -15.98
CA THR A 17 -4.08 -75.59 -16.14
C THR A 17 -3.32 -74.28 -16.39
N PHE A 18 -3.44 -73.72 -17.60
CA PHE A 18 -2.85 -72.43 -17.93
C PHE A 18 -3.72 -71.30 -17.36
N VAL A 19 -3.42 -70.89 -16.13
CA VAL A 19 -4.04 -69.73 -15.50
C VAL A 19 -3.37 -68.47 -16.05
N ARG A 20 -4.13 -67.52 -16.61
CA ARG A 20 -3.60 -66.20 -16.98
C ARG A 20 -3.23 -65.45 -15.70
N SER A 21 -1.94 -65.33 -15.41
CA SER A 21 -1.42 -64.52 -14.30
C SER A 21 -1.28 -63.07 -14.73
N PHE A 22 -1.81 -62.15 -13.93
CA PHE A 22 -1.53 -60.72 -14.07
C PHE A 22 -0.32 -60.37 -13.20
N SER A 23 0.77 -59.94 -13.82
CA SER A 23 1.93 -59.40 -13.11
C SER A 23 1.81 -57.88 -13.06
N VAL A 24 1.67 -57.30 -11.87
CA VAL A 24 1.85 -55.85 -11.69
C VAL A 24 3.34 -55.61 -11.46
N SER A 25 3.95 -54.71 -12.24
CA SER A 25 5.31 -54.27 -11.95
C SER A 25 5.31 -53.43 -10.69
N ALA A 26 6.29 -53.63 -9.81
CA ALA A 26 6.46 -52.80 -8.63
C ALA A 26 6.62 -51.34 -9.08
N VAL A 27 5.88 -50.45 -8.44
CA VAL A 27 5.98 -49.01 -8.72
C VAL A 27 7.39 -48.57 -8.37
N LYS A 28 8.15 -48.07 -9.35
CA LYS A 28 9.50 -47.55 -9.13
C LYS A 28 9.38 -46.21 -8.42
N MET A 29 9.55 -46.22 -7.10
CA MET A 29 9.63 -45.00 -6.30
C MET A 29 10.99 -44.34 -6.54
N ASP A 30 10.99 -43.03 -6.76
CA ASP A 30 12.20 -42.22 -6.78
C ASP A 30 12.53 -41.79 -5.34
N LEU A 31 13.50 -42.46 -4.75
CA LEU A 31 13.94 -42.21 -3.38
C LEU A 31 14.34 -40.76 -3.14
N VAL A 32 14.90 -40.09 -4.16
CA VAL A 32 15.36 -38.69 -4.03
C VAL A 32 14.15 -37.75 -3.98
N GLN A 33 13.16 -37.99 -4.84
CA GLN A 33 11.91 -37.24 -4.85
C GLN A 33 11.14 -37.41 -3.53
N ASP A 34 11.02 -38.65 -3.06
CA ASP A 34 10.30 -38.94 -1.81
C ASP A 34 11.00 -38.33 -0.59
N LEU A 35 12.34 -38.40 -0.53
CA LEU A 35 13.13 -37.75 0.52
C LEU A 35 12.92 -36.23 0.51
N TYR A 36 12.97 -35.60 -0.67
CA TYR A 36 12.76 -34.17 -0.82
C TYR A 36 11.37 -33.73 -0.35
N VAL A 37 10.32 -34.42 -0.81
CA VAL A 37 8.94 -34.11 -0.44
C VAL A 37 8.72 -34.32 1.07
N ASN A 38 9.32 -35.36 1.66
CA ASN A 38 9.24 -35.60 3.10
C ASN A 38 9.96 -34.50 3.90
N GLN A 39 11.14 -34.06 3.46
CA GLN A 39 11.85 -32.96 4.10
C GLN A 39 11.05 -31.66 4.04
N LEU A 40 10.48 -31.32 2.87
CA LEU A 40 9.61 -30.14 2.72
C LEU A 40 8.38 -30.20 3.62
N LYS A 41 7.70 -31.35 3.70
CA LYS A 41 6.53 -31.54 4.56
C LYS A 41 6.88 -31.47 6.05
N SER A 42 8.04 -31.99 6.42
CA SER A 42 8.55 -31.95 7.79
C SER A 42 9.12 -30.59 8.19
N TYR A 43 9.41 -29.73 7.22
CA TYR A 43 10.00 -28.44 7.47
C TYR A 43 8.98 -27.52 8.15
N LYS A 44 9.24 -27.26 9.43
CA LYS A 44 8.51 -26.25 10.20
C LYS A 44 9.40 -25.00 10.24
N PRO A 45 9.04 -23.92 9.51
CA PRO A 45 9.82 -22.70 9.59
C PRO A 45 9.85 -22.19 11.04
N ALA A 46 10.99 -21.65 11.45
CA ALA A 46 11.10 -21.00 12.76
C ALA A 46 10.01 -19.93 12.86
N ALA A 47 9.33 -19.89 14.01
CA ALA A 47 8.33 -18.87 14.26
C ALA A 47 9.00 -17.49 14.09
N LYS A 48 8.44 -16.66 13.20
CA LYS A 48 8.89 -15.28 13.08
C LYS A 48 8.80 -14.66 14.47
N SER A 49 9.92 -14.14 14.98
CA SER A 49 9.95 -13.41 16.25
C SER A 49 8.88 -12.33 16.21
N ALA A 50 8.19 -12.13 17.34
CA ALA A 50 7.19 -11.05 17.45
C ALA A 50 7.77 -9.71 16.97
N ASP A 51 9.07 -9.50 17.21
CA ASP A 51 9.81 -8.29 16.86
C ASP A 51 10.42 -8.29 15.45
N ALA A 52 10.00 -9.17 14.53
CA ALA A 52 10.53 -9.21 13.17
C ALA A 52 10.35 -7.88 12.38
N HIS A 53 9.51 -6.98 12.89
CA HIS A 53 9.25 -5.65 12.36
C HIS A 53 10.23 -4.58 12.91
N VAL A 54 10.91 -4.85 14.03
CA VAL A 54 11.88 -3.95 14.66
C VAL A 54 13.14 -3.90 13.78
N GLY A 55 13.35 -2.77 13.10
CA GLY A 55 14.46 -2.55 12.17
C GLY A 55 14.07 -2.51 10.69
N SER A 56 12.93 -3.12 10.32
CA SER A 56 12.34 -2.96 8.97
C SER A 56 11.46 -1.71 8.87
N VAL A 57 10.86 -1.29 10.00
CA VAL A 57 9.94 -0.15 10.06
C VAL A 57 10.39 0.80 11.15
N ARG A 58 10.33 2.11 10.86
CA ARG A 58 10.56 3.14 11.87
C ARG A 58 9.41 3.15 12.85
N THR A 59 9.71 3.18 14.15
CA THR A 59 8.69 3.24 15.21
C THR A 59 7.86 4.50 15.08
N PHE A 60 6.55 4.35 14.96
CA PHE A 60 5.64 5.48 14.93
C PHE A 60 5.51 6.08 16.32
N SER A 61 5.82 7.38 16.46
CA SER A 61 5.52 8.16 17.65
C SER A 61 4.57 9.28 17.25
N ALA A 62 3.39 9.32 17.86
CA ALA A 62 2.49 10.45 17.68
C ALA A 62 3.18 11.73 18.19
N PRO A 63 3.11 12.84 17.44
CA PRO A 63 3.57 14.12 17.94
C PRO A 63 2.72 14.51 19.15
N LYS A 64 3.35 15.17 20.13
CA LYS A 64 2.62 15.71 21.29
C LYS A 64 1.57 16.70 20.79
N ALA A 65 0.38 16.66 21.40
CA ALA A 65 -0.66 17.65 21.14
C ALA A 65 -0.09 19.07 21.27
N PRO A 66 -0.44 20.00 20.36
CA PRO A 66 0.05 21.37 20.42
C PRO A 66 -0.37 22.00 21.75
N SER A 67 0.58 22.63 22.43
CA SER A 67 0.26 23.44 23.60
C SER A 67 -0.52 24.66 23.15
N ALA A 68 -1.62 24.97 23.86
CA ALA A 68 -2.30 26.25 23.67
C ALA A 68 -1.29 27.39 23.93
N PRO A 69 -1.32 28.46 23.11
CA PRO A 69 -0.46 29.61 23.34
C PRO A 69 -0.79 30.20 24.72
N THR A 70 0.25 30.46 25.51
CA THR A 70 0.10 31.15 26.79
C THR A 70 -0.29 32.60 26.51
N LEU A 71 -1.39 33.05 27.12
CA LEU A 71 -1.73 34.47 27.08
C LEU A 71 -0.61 35.27 27.75
N PRO A 72 -0.15 36.37 27.13
CA PRO A 72 0.81 37.26 27.76
C PRO A 72 0.22 37.81 29.06
N SER A 73 1.06 37.99 30.08
CA SER A 73 0.64 38.44 31.41
C SER A 73 0.08 39.87 31.42
N ASP A 74 0.36 40.65 30.38
CA ASP A 74 -0.07 42.04 30.25
C ASP A 74 -0.73 42.31 28.89
N LEU A 75 -1.87 41.65 28.68
CA LEU A 75 -2.74 41.88 27.51
C LEU A 75 -3.23 43.32 27.41
N ALA A 76 -3.37 44.03 28.54
CA ALA A 76 -3.89 45.39 28.55
C ALA A 76 -2.92 46.38 27.90
N ALA A 77 -1.62 46.28 28.20
CA ALA A 77 -0.62 47.12 27.56
C ALA A 77 -0.41 46.78 26.08
N GLU A 78 -0.54 45.51 25.68
CA GLU A 78 -0.45 45.10 24.26
C GLU A 78 -1.66 45.58 23.45
N LEU A 79 -2.87 45.50 24.00
CA LEU A 79 -4.07 46.07 23.37
C LEU A 79 -3.96 47.59 23.24
N SER A 80 -3.49 48.28 24.28
CA SER A 80 -3.29 49.74 24.24
C SER A 80 -2.27 50.14 23.15
N LYS A 81 -1.24 49.33 22.92
CA LYS A 81 -0.26 49.56 21.84
C LYS A 81 -0.86 49.30 20.46
N PHE A 82 -1.69 48.26 20.33
CA PHE A 82 -2.39 47.95 19.09
C PHE A 82 -3.40 49.05 18.74
N ASP A 83 -4.19 49.51 19.71
CA ASP A 83 -5.16 50.60 19.53
C ASP A 83 -4.47 51.93 19.19
N ALA A 84 -3.27 52.17 19.71
CA ALA A 84 -2.45 53.34 19.36
C ALA A 84 -1.77 53.20 17.99
N GLN A 85 -1.77 52.00 17.38
CA GLN A 85 -1.18 51.75 16.08
C GLN A 85 -2.21 52.04 14.98
N GLU A 86 -2.13 53.23 14.40
CA GLU A 86 -2.90 53.57 13.21
C GLU A 86 -2.54 52.63 12.04
N PRO A 87 -3.52 52.03 11.34
CA PRO A 87 -3.26 51.20 10.17
C PRO A 87 -2.59 52.03 9.08
N THR A 88 -1.38 51.63 8.67
CA THR A 88 -0.70 52.19 7.49
C THR A 88 -1.42 51.70 6.22
N ILE A 89 -2.50 52.39 5.85
CA ILE A 89 -3.12 52.28 4.52
C ILE A 89 -2.19 53.01 3.55
N GLY A 90 -1.22 52.29 2.99
CA GLY A 90 -0.23 52.83 2.06
C GLY A 90 0.83 53.67 2.78
N GLY A 91 2.07 53.20 2.75
CA GLY A 91 3.18 53.76 3.53
C GLY A 91 3.28 55.29 3.48
N SER A 92 3.59 55.88 4.64
CA SER A 92 3.98 57.28 4.76
C SER A 92 5.29 57.50 3.98
N ALA A 93 5.16 58.00 2.75
CA ALA A 93 6.22 58.71 2.05
C ALA A 93 5.61 59.96 1.39
N PRO A 94 6.22 61.14 1.57
CA PRO A 94 5.71 62.37 0.98
C PRO A 94 5.77 62.27 -0.55
N LYS A 95 4.65 62.65 -1.19
CA LYS A 95 4.46 62.93 -2.62
C LYS A 95 5.74 63.44 -3.30
N ALA A 96 6.40 62.57 -4.07
CA ALA A 96 7.29 62.95 -5.16
C ALA A 96 6.67 62.46 -6.47
N ALA A 97 6.37 63.41 -7.35
CA ALA A 97 5.75 63.17 -8.64
C ALA A 97 6.70 62.40 -9.58
N ALA A 98 6.06 61.61 -10.46
CA ALA A 98 6.56 61.07 -11.71
C ALA A 98 7.51 59.84 -11.66
N ALA A 99 6.98 58.67 -11.98
CA ALA A 99 7.19 58.05 -13.29
C ALA A 99 6.21 56.88 -13.48
N ALA A 100 5.41 56.97 -14.54
CA ALA A 100 4.38 56.02 -14.91
C ALA A 100 4.98 54.79 -15.60
N THR A 101 4.54 53.60 -15.19
CA THR A 101 4.28 52.48 -16.11
C THR A 101 3.24 51.58 -15.44
N ALA A 102 1.96 51.93 -15.59
CA ALA A 102 0.84 51.05 -15.27
C ALA A 102 0.31 50.53 -16.61
N GLU A 103 0.74 49.33 -16.96
CA GLU A 103 0.17 48.54 -18.06
C GLU A 103 -1.00 47.75 -17.45
N GLY A 104 -2.22 48.12 -17.83
CA GLY A 104 -3.46 47.45 -17.40
C GLY A 104 -4.21 48.23 -16.32
N ASN A 105 -5.54 48.09 -16.32
CA ASN A 105 -6.55 48.78 -15.50
C ASN A 105 -6.36 48.62 -13.97
N GLU A 106 -5.23 49.08 -13.43
CA GLU A 106 -4.76 48.80 -12.08
C GLU A 106 -4.96 49.96 -11.10
N SER A 107 -5.74 50.99 -11.48
CA SER A 107 -6.18 52.00 -10.53
C SER A 107 -7.61 51.73 -10.05
N ALA A 108 -7.84 51.85 -8.74
CA ALA A 108 -9.16 51.63 -8.14
C ALA A 108 -10.24 52.53 -8.80
N ASP A 109 -9.86 53.73 -9.24
CA ASP A 109 -10.72 54.67 -9.94
C ASP A 109 -11.17 54.15 -11.31
N GLU A 110 -10.32 53.44 -12.05
CA GLU A 110 -10.68 52.82 -13.33
C GLU A 110 -11.60 51.62 -13.14
N TYR A 111 -11.41 50.84 -12.07
CA TYR A 111 -12.28 49.71 -11.73
C TYR A 111 -13.69 50.19 -11.33
N LEU A 112 -13.78 51.23 -10.50
CA LEU A 112 -15.07 51.82 -10.12
C LEU A 112 -15.80 52.38 -11.35
N LYS A 113 -15.09 53.08 -12.23
CA LYS A 113 -15.65 53.61 -13.46
C LYS A 113 -16.12 52.53 -14.44
N PHE A 114 -15.47 51.37 -14.47
CA PHE A 114 -15.93 50.22 -15.24
C PHE A 114 -17.20 49.60 -14.65
N LEU A 115 -17.30 49.47 -13.33
CA LEU A 115 -18.52 48.95 -12.68
C LEU A 115 -19.72 49.89 -12.84
N GLU A 116 -19.49 51.20 -12.92
CA GLU A 116 -20.52 52.20 -13.15
C GLU A 116 -21.02 52.24 -14.61
N GLN A 117 -20.33 51.61 -15.56
CA GLN A 117 -20.81 51.53 -16.93
C GLN A 117 -21.97 50.53 -17.04
N ASP A 118 -23.14 51.04 -17.39
CA ASP A 118 -24.33 50.23 -17.66
C ASP A 118 -24.07 49.24 -18.80
N LEU A 119 -24.38 47.94 -18.59
CA LEU A 119 -24.29 46.94 -19.67
C LEU A 119 -25.20 47.36 -20.84
N PRO A 120 -24.76 47.17 -22.10
CA PRO A 120 -25.59 47.50 -23.25
C PRO A 120 -26.91 46.73 -23.16
N LYS A 121 -28.03 47.47 -23.17
CA LYS A 121 -29.37 46.88 -23.17
C LYS A 121 -29.46 45.96 -24.38
N ALA A 122 -29.71 44.66 -24.14
CA ALA A 122 -29.86 43.68 -25.20
C ALA A 122 -30.86 44.19 -26.25
N GLU A 123 -30.39 44.42 -27.47
CA GLU A 123 -31.26 44.74 -28.59
C GLU A 123 -32.22 43.56 -28.76
N LYS A 124 -33.51 43.83 -28.56
CA LYS A 124 -34.56 42.85 -28.86
C LYS A 124 -34.61 42.71 -30.36
N HIS A 125 -34.03 41.63 -30.88
CA HIS A 125 -34.31 41.19 -32.25
C HIS A 125 -35.80 40.88 -32.36
N HIS A 126 -36.54 41.81 -32.98
CA HIS A 126 -37.86 41.59 -33.56
C HIS A 126 -37.73 41.52 -35.07
#